data_AF-A0A7Y0FGD6-F1
#
_entry.id   AF-A0A7Y0FGD6-F1
#
_cell.length_a   1.000
_cell.length_b   1.000
_cell.length_c   1.000
_cell.angle_alpha   90.00
_cell.angle_beta   90.00
_cell.angle_gamma   90.00
#
_symmetry.space_group_name_H-M   'P 1'
#
loop_
_entity.id
_entity.type
_entity.pdbx_description
1 polymer ?
#
loop_
_entity_poly.entity_id
_entity_poly.type
_entity_poly.pdbx_seq_one_letter_code
_entity_poly.pdbx_strand_id
1 'polypeptide(L)' 'MIADLMKAGLTQKEIERRSGVDQSTVSSLHTGKRGKRVSYETVSRLQQVWRQVCCDIAQAKEA' A
#
# COMPACT_ATOMS: atom_id res chain seq x y z
N MET A 1 5.67 3.68 1.37
CA MET A 1 4.74 2.54 1.33
C MET A 1 3.57 2.78 0.39
N ILE A 2 2.58 3.62 0.73
CA ILE A 2 1.46 3.91 -0.21
C ILE A 2 1.95 4.71 -1.43
N ALA A 3 2.76 5.74 -1.21
CA ALA A 3 3.35 6.51 -2.30
C ALA A 3 4.22 5.63 -3.23
N ASP A 4 4.94 4.64 -2.69
CA ASP A 4 5.73 3.69 -3.48
C ASP A 4 4.86 2.73 -4.29
N LEU A 5 3.77 2.22 -3.72
CA LEU A 5 2.76 1.44 -4.46
C LEU A 5 2.19 2.25 -5.63
N MET A 6 1.89 3.53 -5.40
CA MET A 6 1.41 4.43 -6.47
C MET A 6 2.49 4.72 -7.52
N LYS A 7 3.75 4.89 -7.11
CA LYS A 7 4.90 5.02 -8.02
C LYS A 7 5.16 3.75 -8.84
N ALA A 8 4.84 2.59 -8.29
CA ALA A 8 4.85 1.31 -8.99
C ALA A 8 3.68 1.15 -9.98
N GLY A 9 2.79 2.14 -10.12
CA GLY A 9 1.64 2.10 -11.01
C GLY A 9 0.40 1.44 -10.42
N LEU A 10 0.41 1.07 -9.13
CA LEU A 10 -0.79 0.52 -8.50
C LEU A 10 -1.76 1.64 -8.15
N THR A 11 -3.00 1.46 -8.60
CA THR A 11 -4.11 2.35 -8.23
C THR A 11 -4.56 2.04 -6.80
N GLN A 12 -5.23 3.01 -6.15
CA GLN A 12 -5.72 2.80 -4.79
C GLN A 12 -6.75 1.65 -4.70
N LYS A 13 -7.50 1.37 -5.78
CA LYS A 13 -8.36 0.18 -5.91
C LYS A 13 -7.56 -1.13 -5.94
N GLU A 14 -6.41 -1.14 -6.60
CA GLU A 14 -5.57 -2.35 -6.62
C GLU A 14 -4.90 -2.59 -5.27
N ILE A 15 -4.51 -1.51 -4.59
CA ILE A 15 -4.01 -1.57 -3.22
C ILE A 15 -5.10 -2.12 -2.29
N GLU A 16 -6.35 -1.69 -2.43
CA GLU A 16 -7.48 -2.24 -1.69
C GLU A 16 -7.66 -3.73 -1.95
N ARG A 17 -7.71 -4.17 -3.22
CA ARG A 17 -7.86 -5.59 -3.56
C ARG A 17 -6.74 -6.45 -3.00
N ARG A 18 -5.50 -5.97 -3.02
CA ARG A 18 -4.33 -6.73 -2.54
C ARG A 18 -4.20 -6.71 -1.01
N SER A 19 -4.50 -5.59 -0.36
CA SER A 19 -4.29 -5.41 1.08
C SER A 19 -5.55 -5.68 1.92
N GLY A 20 -6.72 -5.74 1.29
CA GLY A 20 -8.01 -5.76 1.97
C GLY A 20 -8.29 -4.48 2.77
N VAL A 21 -7.55 -3.40 2.53
CA VAL A 21 -7.72 -2.11 3.18
C VAL A 21 -8.51 -1.19 2.26
N ASP A 22 -9.65 -0.72 2.75
CA ASP A 22 -10.54 0.20 2.02
C ASP A 22 -9.80 1.40 1.41
N GLN A 23 -10.13 1.74 0.17
CA GLN A 23 -9.53 2.85 -0.56
C GLN A 23 -9.62 4.18 0.18
N SER A 24 -10.71 4.41 0.94
CA SER A 24 -10.88 5.61 1.77
C SER A 24 -9.85 5.67 2.90
N THR A 25 -9.49 4.50 3.44
CA THR A 25 -8.45 4.36 4.47
C THR A 25 -7.07 4.60 3.86
N VAL A 26 -6.79 4.05 2.68
CA VAL A 26 -5.54 4.30 1.93
C VAL A 26 -5.38 5.80 1.61
N SER A 27 -6.44 6.46 1.15
CA SER A 27 -6.43 7.90 0.85
C SER A 27 -6.24 8.75 2.11
N SER A 28 -6.91 8.39 3.21
CA SER A 28 -6.76 9.09 4.49
C SER A 28 -5.36 8.92 5.09
N LEU A 29 -4.75 7.76 4.89
CA LEU A 29 -3.37 7.46 5.27
C LEU A 29 -2.37 8.24 4.40
N HIS A 30 -2.61 8.29 3.09
CA HIS A 30 -1.76 8.99 2.15
C HIS A 30 -1.77 10.50 2.35
N THR A 31 -2.96 11.08 2.58
CA THR A 31 -3.13 12.52 2.79
C THR A 31 -2.79 12.98 4.21
N GLY A 32 -2.45 12.06 5.12
CA GLY A 32 -2.15 12.37 6.52
C GLY A 32 -3.37 12.82 7.34
N LYS A 33 -4.59 12.79 6.76
CA LYS A 33 -5.83 13.19 7.44
C LYS A 33 -6.20 12.29 8.62
N ARG A 34 -5.84 11.00 8.57
CA ARG A 34 -5.94 10.10 9.73
C ARG A 34 -4.68 10.22 10.60
N GLY A 35 -4.55 11.35 11.27
CA GLY A 35 -3.59 11.50 12.36
C GLY A 35 -3.95 10.58 13.52
N LYS A 36 -2.95 9.83 14.00
CA LYS A 36 -2.82 9.29 15.38
C LYS A 36 -3.41 7.92 15.75
N ARG A 37 -4.34 7.30 15.00
CA ARG A 37 -4.81 5.91 15.30
C ARG A 37 -5.20 5.13 14.03
N VAL A 38 -4.24 4.82 13.18
CA VAL A 38 -4.47 3.76 12.19
C VAL A 38 -4.25 2.43 12.90
N SER A 39 -5.19 1.50 12.74
CA SER A 39 -5.05 0.16 13.31
C SER A 39 -3.73 -0.44 12.84
N TYR A 40 -2.95 -0.96 13.78
CA TYR A 40 -1.68 -1.63 13.48
C TYR A 40 -1.85 -2.69 12.39
N GLU A 41 -2.98 -3.41 12.44
CA GLU A 41 -3.37 -4.41 11.46
C GLU A 41 -3.48 -3.85 10.03
N THR A 42 -4.05 -2.65 9.88
CA THR A 42 -4.16 -1.95 8.58
C THR A 42 -2.77 -1.61 8.03
N VAL A 43 -1.88 -1.10 8.88
CA VAL A 43 -0.50 -0.78 8.49
C VAL A 43 0.27 -2.04 8.14
N SER A 44 0.09 -3.12 8.91
CA SER A 44 0.75 -4.41 8.70
C SER A 44 0.35 -5.04 7.36
N ARG A 45 -0.96 -5.06 7.03
CA ARG A 45 -1.45 -5.54 5.73
C ARG A 45 -0.91 -4.71 4.55
N LEU A 46 -0.89 -3.38 4.68
CA LEU A 46 -0.29 -2.49 3.68
C LEU A 46 1.22 -2.72 3.52
N GLN A 47 1.94 -2.95 4.61
CA GLN A 47 3.37 -3.27 4.60
C GLN A 47 3.64 -4.58 3.89
N GLN A 48 2.82 -5.61 4.13
CA GLN A 48 2.98 -6.91 3.52
C GLN A 48 2.82 -6.83 2.00
N VAL A 49 1.77 -6.17 1.53
CA VAL A 49 1.56 -5.94 0.08
C VAL A 49 2.70 -5.12 -0.51
N TRP A 50 3.14 -4.07 0.18
CA TRP A 50 4.27 -3.26 -0.30
C TRP A 50 5.55 -4.09 -0.42
N ARG A 51 5.87 -4.97 0.55
CA ARG A 51 7.02 -5.87 0.43
C ARG A 51 6.89 -6.83 -0.74
N GLN A 52 5.71 -7.42 -0.93
CA GLN A 52 5.47 -8.34 -2.05
C GLN A 52 5.64 -7.63 -3.40
N VAL A 53 5.03 -6.45 -3.55
CA VAL A 53 5.14 -5.65 -4.78
C VAL A 53 6.57 -5.17 -5.01
N CYS A 54 7.28 -4.74 -3.96
CA CYS A 54 8.67 -4.30 -4.10
C CYS A 54 9.60 -5.47 -4.46
N CYS A 55 9.37 -6.66 -3.90
CA CYS A 55 10.09 -7.88 -4.25
C CYS A 55 9.82 -8.28 -5.71
N ASP A 56 8.55 -8.27 -6.13
CA ASP A 56 8.12 -8.58 -7.49
C ASP A 56 8.74 -7.60 -8.53
N ILE A 57 8.74 -6.30 -8.23
CA ILE A 57 9.38 -5.28 -9.08
C ILE A 57 10.90 -5.44 -9.10
N ALA A 58 11.53 -5.80 -7.97
CA ALA A 58 12.95 -6.07 -7.94
C ALA A 58 13.30 -7.26 -8.84
N GLN A 59 12.51 -8.35 -8.75
CA GLN A 59 12.69 -9.53 -9.61
C GLN A 59 12.43 -9.23 -11.09
N ALA A 60 11.46 -8.36 -11.41
CA ALA A 60 11.18 -7.94 -12.79
C ALA A 60 12.24 -7.00 -13.37
N LYS A 61 13.10 -6.40 -12.55
CA LYS A 61 14.23 -5.56 -13.01
C LYS A 61 15.52 -6.34 -13.23
N GLU A 62 15.63 -7.55 -12.68
CA GLU A 62 16.81 -8.41 -12.77
C GLU A 62 16.66 -9.55 -13.79
N ALA A 63 15.49 -9.67 -14.43
CA ALA A 63 15.21 -10.60 -15.54
C ALA A 63 15.25 -9.89 -16.89
#